data_AF-A0A7S1TA93-F1
#
_entry.id   AF-A0A7S1TA93-F1
#
_cell.length_a   1.000
_cell.length_b   1.000
_cell.length_c   1.000
_cell.angle_alpha   90.00
_cell.angle_beta   90.00
_cell.angle_gamma   90.00
#
_symmetry.space_group_name_H-M   'P 1'
#
loop_
_entity.id
_entity.type
_entity.pdbx_description
1 polymer ?
#
loop_
_entity_poly.entity_id
_entity_poly.type
_entity_poly.pdbx_seq_one_letter_code
_entity_poly.pdbx_strand_id
1 'polypeptide(L)'
;MLGVYWVGMKLYRDCWPEAGWSWSHVTRARVHEFCRIYFPAALSLASDFWRVAAIGAVAAQLGAEEVSVFNCSYRIMWIALTFIGSMGGAMAIHLGVALGAGDTHQAKLCARVCIGTCVVAVALLAGVMLFFAR
;
A
#
# COMPACT_ATOMS: atom_id res chain seq x y z
N MET A 1 -19.96 2.55 8.90
CA MET A 1 -19.23 3.32 9.95
C MET A 1 -18.40 4.48 9.39
N LEU A 2 -17.73 4.36 8.23
CA LEU A 2 -16.95 5.45 7.61
C LEU A 2 -17.74 6.74 7.36
N GLY A 3 -18.96 6.66 6.82
CA GLY A 3 -19.78 7.85 6.53
C GLY A 3 -20.24 8.61 7.79
N VAL A 4 -20.47 7.91 8.90
CA VAL A 4 -20.88 8.53 10.17
C VAL A 4 -19.70 9.26 10.83
N TYR A 5 -18.50 8.69 10.74
CA TYR A 5 -17.28 9.31 11.30
C TYR A 5 -16.87 10.56 10.51
N TRP A 6 -16.97 10.51 9.17
CA TRP A 6 -16.59 11.60 8.28
C TRP A 6 -17.52 12.81 8.36
N VAL A 7 -18.84 12.57 8.44
CA VAL A 7 -19.85 13.63 8.58
C VAL A 7 -19.91 14.15 10.02
N GLY A 8 -19.79 13.26 11.02
CA GLY A 8 -19.84 13.62 12.44
C GLY A 8 -18.65 14.46 12.91
N MET A 9 -17.43 14.16 12.45
CA MET A 9 -16.23 14.94 12.79
C MET A 9 -15.96 16.11 11.85
N LYS A 10 -16.77 16.29 10.81
CA LYS A 10 -16.64 17.39 9.81
C LYS A 10 -15.25 17.50 9.18
N LEU A 11 -14.50 16.39 9.12
CA LEU A 11 -13.14 16.30 8.57
C LEU A 11 -13.06 16.74 7.10
N TYR A 12 -14.19 16.74 6.39
CA TYR A 12 -14.28 17.21 5.01
C TYR A 12 -14.17 18.73 4.86
N ARG A 13 -14.39 19.53 5.93
CA ARG A 13 -14.43 21.00 5.83
C ARG A 13 -13.10 21.60 5.41
N ASP A 14 -11.99 21.01 5.83
CA ASP A 14 -10.66 21.51 5.46
C ASP A 14 -10.35 21.23 3.98
N CYS A 15 -10.94 20.17 3.40
CA CYS A 15 -10.79 19.82 1.99
C CYS A 15 -11.86 20.46 1.08
N TRP A 16 -13.05 20.76 1.62
CA TRP A 16 -14.20 21.34 0.92
C TRP A 16 -14.94 22.37 1.81
N PRO A 17 -14.38 23.58 1.95
CA PRO A 17 -14.84 24.56 2.93
C PRO A 17 -16.19 25.23 2.61
N GLU A 18 -16.55 25.36 1.33
CA GLU A 18 -17.66 26.23 0.91
C GLU A 18 -19.05 25.55 0.92
N ALA A 19 -19.14 24.23 0.72
CA ALA A 19 -20.42 23.50 0.75
C ALA A 19 -20.29 21.98 1.00
N GLY A 20 -19.09 21.48 1.31
CA GLY A 20 -18.80 20.05 1.33
C GLY A 20 -18.61 19.43 -0.05
N TRP A 21 -18.65 18.10 -0.11
CA TRP A 21 -18.47 17.35 -1.35
C TRP A 21 -19.67 17.56 -2.30
N SER A 22 -19.40 17.89 -3.57
CA SER A 22 -20.42 18.14 -4.59
C SER A 22 -20.05 17.44 -5.89
N TRP A 23 -21.05 16.94 -6.61
CA TRP A 23 -20.88 16.37 -7.95
C TRP A 23 -20.32 17.38 -8.97
N SER A 24 -20.51 18.68 -8.75
CA SER A 24 -19.90 19.74 -9.57
C SER A 24 -18.36 19.71 -9.54
N HIS A 25 -17.76 19.12 -8.50
CA HIS A 25 -16.31 18.95 -8.37
C HIS A 25 -15.76 17.77 -9.17
N VAL A 26 -16.62 16.88 -9.68
CA VAL A 26 -16.24 15.73 -10.51
C VAL A 26 -16.23 16.17 -11.97
N THR A 27 -15.19 16.89 -12.35
CA THR A 27 -15.01 17.36 -13.73
C THR A 27 -14.18 16.36 -14.53
N ARG A 28 -14.37 16.35 -15.86
CA ARG A 28 -13.57 15.51 -16.77
C ARG A 28 -12.06 15.74 -16.59
N ALA A 29 -11.65 16.98 -16.36
CA ALA A 29 -10.26 17.33 -16.11
C ALA A 29 -9.71 16.69 -14.82
N ARG A 30 -10.47 16.72 -13.72
CA ARG A 30 -10.07 16.09 -12.45
C ARG A 30 -10.07 14.58 -12.53
N VAL A 31 -11.04 13.99 -13.23
CA VAL A 31 -11.07 12.54 -13.48
C VAL A 31 -9.86 12.12 -14.32
N HIS A 32 -9.52 12.88 -15.36
CA HIS A 32 -8.33 12.62 -16.17
C HIS A 32 -7.04 12.69 -15.33
N GLU A 33 -6.89 13.71 -14.48
CA GLU A 33 -5.71 13.85 -13.63
C GLU A 33 -5.63 12.75 -12.58
N PHE A 34 -6.76 12.37 -11.98
CA PHE A 34 -6.85 11.23 -11.09
C PHE A 34 -6.43 9.94 -11.79
N CYS A 35 -6.96 9.66 -12.99
CA CYS A 35 -6.58 8.50 -13.78
C CYS A 35 -5.09 8.51 -14.15
N ARG A 36 -4.52 9.66 -14.51
CA ARG A 36 -3.10 9.82 -14.87
C ARG A 36 -2.16 9.40 -13.74
N ILE A 37 -2.56 9.61 -12.50
CA ILE A 37 -1.75 9.30 -11.31
C ILE A 37 -2.09 7.91 -10.76
N TYR A 38 -3.39 7.62 -10.60
CA TYR A 38 -3.86 6.43 -9.90
C TYR A 38 -3.83 5.17 -10.76
N PHE A 39 -4.07 5.29 -12.07
CA PHE A 39 -4.11 4.11 -12.94
C PHE A 39 -2.74 3.40 -13.05
N PRO A 40 -1.60 4.11 -13.24
CA PRO A 40 -0.29 3.48 -13.19
C PRO A 40 0.01 2.83 -11.83
N ALA A 41 -0.37 3.49 -10.72
CA ALA A 41 -0.19 2.95 -9.38
C ALA A 41 -1.01 1.67 -9.16
N ALA A 42 -2.27 1.67 -9.59
CA ALA A 42 -3.16 0.52 -9.52
C ALA A 42 -2.66 -0.64 -10.38
N LEU A 43 -2.17 -0.37 -11.60
CA LEU A 43 -1.55 -1.38 -12.46
C LEU A 43 -0.28 -1.97 -11.85
N SER A 44 0.57 -1.13 -11.25
CA SER A 44 1.77 -1.60 -10.54
C SER A 44 1.39 -2.57 -9.42
N LEU A 45 0.37 -2.23 -8.62
CA LEU A 45 -0.11 -3.11 -7.55
C LEU A 45 -0.74 -4.40 -8.11
N ALA A 46 -1.57 -4.30 -9.16
CA ALA A 46 -2.18 -5.47 -9.81
C ALA A 46 -1.12 -6.44 -10.36
N SER A 47 0.00 -5.91 -10.85
CA SER A 47 1.10 -6.73 -11.38
C SER A 47 1.75 -7.64 -10.33
N ASP A 48 1.70 -7.29 -9.04
CA ASP A 48 2.20 -8.15 -7.97
C ASP A 48 1.35 -9.43 -7.86
N PHE A 49 0.02 -9.29 -7.94
CA PHE A 49 -0.90 -10.42 -7.88
C PHE A 49 -0.77 -11.34 -9.11
N TRP A 50 -0.62 -10.76 -10.30
CA TRP A 50 -0.47 -11.54 -11.53
C TRP A 50 0.82 -12.35 -11.54
N ARG A 51 1.92 -11.77 -11.05
CA ARG A 51 3.21 -12.47 -10.93
C ARG A 51 3.12 -13.70 -10.04
N VAL A 52 2.47 -13.57 -8.88
CA VAL A 52 2.23 -14.71 -7.99
C VAL A 52 1.37 -15.78 -8.66
N ALA A 53 0.29 -15.38 -9.32
CA ALA A 53 -0.60 -16.32 -10.00
C ALA A 53 0.13 -17.11 -11.09
N ALA A 54 1.00 -16.47 -11.86
CA ALA A 54 1.84 -17.12 -12.86
C ALA A 54 2.79 -18.15 -12.22
N ILE A 55 3.47 -17.79 -11.11
CA ILE A 55 4.35 -18.72 -10.40
C ILE A 55 3.57 -19.92 -9.84
N GLY A 56 2.38 -19.68 -9.27
CA GLY A 56 1.50 -20.74 -8.78
C GLY A 56 1.05 -21.70 -9.89
N ALA A 57 0.75 -21.17 -11.08
CA ALA A 57 0.40 -21.99 -12.25
C ALA A 57 1.57 -22.87 -12.72
N VAL A 58 2.81 -22.38 -12.64
CA VAL A 58 4.01 -23.17 -12.93
C VAL A 58 4.23 -24.24 -11.86
N ALA A 59 4.11 -23.88 -10.57
CA ALA A 59 4.23 -24.84 -9.47
C ALA A 59 3.21 -25.98 -9.57
N ALA A 60 2.00 -25.70 -10.07
CA ALA A 60 0.97 -26.70 -10.33
C ALA A 60 1.36 -27.76 -11.38
N GLN A 61 2.30 -27.45 -12.27
CA GLN A 61 2.82 -28.41 -13.25
C GLN A 61 3.91 -29.31 -12.65
N LEU A 62 4.54 -28.91 -11.55
CA LEU A 62 5.66 -29.64 -10.93
C LEU A 62 5.17 -30.79 -10.03
N GLY A 63 4.03 -30.61 -9.36
CA GLY A 63 3.45 -31.64 -8.50
C GLY A 63 2.61 -31.06 -7.36
N ALA A 64 1.89 -31.94 -6.67
CA ALA A 64 1.04 -31.54 -5.55
C ALA A 64 1.85 -31.05 -4.33
N GLU A 65 3.07 -31.57 -4.15
CA GLU A 65 3.95 -31.19 -3.06
C GLU A 65 4.48 -29.76 -3.23
N GLU A 66 4.94 -29.41 -4.44
CA GLU A 66 5.44 -28.10 -4.79
C GLU A 66 4.36 -27.02 -4.67
N VAL A 67 3.12 -27.35 -5.06
CA VAL A 67 1.96 -26.47 -4.84
C VAL A 67 1.70 -26.24 -3.35
N SER A 68 1.81 -27.29 -2.53
CA SER A 68 1.62 -27.19 -1.08
C SER A 68 2.68 -26.29 -0.45
N VAL A 69 3.96 -26.49 -0.81
CA VAL A 69 5.08 -25.67 -0.35
C VAL A 69 4.91 -24.21 -0.80
N PHE A 70 4.52 -23.99 -2.06
CA PHE A 70 4.25 -22.65 -2.57
C PHE A 70 3.13 -21.96 -1.81
N ASN A 71 2.01 -22.65 -1.56
CA ASN A 71 0.86 -22.08 -0.86
C ASN A 71 1.18 -21.76 0.62
N CYS A 72 1.96 -22.62 1.29
CA CYS A 72 2.42 -22.37 2.65
C CYS A 72 3.34 -21.14 2.72
N SER A 73 4.32 -21.07 1.80
CA SER A 73 5.24 -19.93 1.67
C SER A 73 4.49 -18.64 1.32
N TYR A 74 3.47 -18.72 0.47
CA TYR A 74 2.65 -17.59 0.06
C TYR A 74 1.89 -16.95 1.22
N ARG A 75 1.37 -17.76 2.16
CA ARG A 75 0.72 -17.24 3.38
C ARG A 75 1.68 -16.46 4.26
N ILE A 76 2.90 -16.97 4.43
CA ILE A 76 3.95 -16.29 5.20
C ILE A 76 4.31 -14.96 4.54
N MET A 77 4.47 -14.96 3.21
CA MET A 77 4.71 -13.72 2.44
C MET A 77 3.59 -12.70 2.64
N TRP A 78 2.32 -13.11 2.65
CA TRP A 78 1.18 -12.22 2.88
C TRP A 78 1.21 -11.52 4.24
N ILE A 79 1.64 -12.21 5.29
CA ILE A 79 1.77 -11.63 6.62
C ILE A 79 2.80 -10.48 6.57
N ALA A 80 3.96 -10.73 5.96
CA ALA A 80 4.99 -9.71 5.79
C ALA A 80 4.50 -8.54 4.92
N LEU A 81 3.80 -8.83 3.82
CA LEU A 81 3.31 -7.83 2.88
C LEU A 81 2.24 -6.94 3.51
N THR A 82 1.38 -7.49 4.37
CA THR A 82 0.36 -6.73 5.11
C THR A 82 1.02 -5.72 6.04
N PHE A 83 2.05 -6.13 6.79
CA PHE A 83 2.81 -5.24 7.66
C PHE A 83 3.45 -4.08 6.88
N ILE A 84 4.13 -4.39 5.78
CA ILE A 84 4.76 -3.37 4.91
C ILE A 84 3.70 -2.46 4.31
N GLY A 85 2.58 -3.00 3.84
CA GLY A 85 1.47 -2.24 3.28
C GLY A 85 0.86 -1.27 4.28
N SER A 86 0.67 -1.70 5.53
CA SER A 86 0.18 -0.82 6.61
C SER A 86 1.16 0.31 6.92
N MET A 87 2.47 0.03 6.99
CA MET A 87 3.49 1.06 7.18
C MET A 87 3.53 2.05 6.00
N GLY A 88 3.52 1.54 4.77
CA GLY A 88 3.47 2.36 3.56
C GLY A 88 2.26 3.28 3.52
N GLY A 89 1.08 2.78 3.90
CA GLY A 89 -0.14 3.58 4.01
C GLY A 89 -0.04 4.69 5.05
N ALA A 90 0.42 4.37 6.26
CA ALA A 90 0.63 5.37 7.32
C ALA A 90 1.62 6.46 6.88
N MET A 91 2.74 6.06 6.27
CA MET A 91 3.78 6.99 5.85
C MET A 91 3.36 7.84 4.65
N ALA A 92 2.57 7.31 3.72
CA ALA A 92 2.02 8.08 2.62
C ALA A 92 1.15 9.26 3.11
N ILE A 93 0.40 9.05 4.20
CA ILE A 93 -0.40 10.13 4.83
C ILE A 93 0.53 11.21 5.41
N HIS A 94 1.52 10.82 6.23
CA HIS A 94 2.46 11.79 6.81
C HIS A 94 3.27 12.54 5.77
N LEU A 95 3.72 11.83 4.72
CA LEU A 95 4.42 12.42 3.59
C LEU A 95 3.52 13.42 2.85
N GLY A 96 2.26 13.06 2.60
CA GLY A 96 1.28 13.95 1.96
C GLY A 96 1.05 15.23 2.76
N VAL A 97 0.94 15.13 4.09
CA VAL A 97 0.79 16.29 4.99
C VAL A 97 2.04 17.18 4.94
N ALA A 98 3.24 16.61 5.07
CA ALA A 98 4.49 17.38 5.04
C ALA A 98 4.71 18.08 3.70
N LEU A 99 4.43 17.39 2.58
CA LEU A 99 4.50 17.97 1.24
C LEU A 99 3.47 19.09 1.05
N GLY A 100 2.24 18.91 1.55
CA GLY A 100 1.18 19.92 1.50
C GLY A 100 1.52 21.19 2.31
N ALA A 101 2.28 21.04 3.38
CA ALA A 101 2.78 22.16 4.19
C ALA A 101 4.04 22.85 3.60
N GLY A 102 4.61 22.33 2.51
CA GLY A 102 5.86 22.82 1.94
C GLY A 102 7.12 22.41 2.74
N ASP A 103 6.99 21.56 3.76
CA ASP A 103 8.10 21.10 4.59
C ASP A 103 8.82 19.91 3.92
N THR A 104 9.72 20.24 3.00
CA THR A 104 10.52 19.24 2.28
C THR A 104 11.49 18.47 3.17
N HIS A 105 11.86 19.02 4.34
CA HIS A 105 12.76 18.35 5.27
C HIS A 105 12.05 17.20 5.98
N GLN A 106 10.85 17.46 6.53
CA GLN A 106 10.04 16.41 7.13
C GLN A 106 9.59 15.36 6.11
N ALA A 107 9.25 15.77 4.89
CA ALA A 107 8.92 14.82 3.83
C ALA A 107 10.06 13.82 3.57
N LYS A 108 11.31 14.31 3.46
CA LYS A 108 12.49 13.45 3.28
C LYS A 108 12.76 12.56 4.49
N LEU A 109 12.59 13.09 5.71
CA LEU A 109 12.78 12.32 6.93
C LEU A 109 11.75 11.19 7.02
N CYS A 110 10.47 11.50 6.77
CA CYS A 110 9.39 10.52 6.76
C CYS A 110 9.66 9.38 5.75
N ALA A 111 10.10 9.73 4.54
CA ALA A 111 10.47 8.74 3.53
C ALA A 111 11.66 7.85 3.98
N ARG A 112 12.72 8.45 4.54
CA ARG A 112 13.89 7.70 5.01
C ARG A 112 13.56 6.76 6.16
N VAL A 113 12.79 7.24 7.14
CA VAL A 113 12.37 6.42 8.28
C VAL A 113 11.51 5.25 7.80
N CYS A 114 10.56 5.49 6.88
CA CYS A 114 9.74 4.43 6.28
C CYS A 114 10.59 3.36 5.58
N ILE A 115 11.52 3.77 4.73
CA ILE A 115 12.36 2.81 4.00
C ILE A 115 13.23 2.04 5.00
N GLY A 116 13.83 2.73 5.97
CA GLY A 116 14.64 2.11 7.01
C GLY A 116 13.88 1.07 7.83
N THR A 117 12.67 1.40 8.30
CA THR A 117 11.84 0.48 9.09
C THR A 117 11.36 -0.70 8.27
N CYS A 118 10.96 -0.49 7.01
CA CYS A 118 10.61 -1.57 6.09
C CYS A 118 11.79 -2.54 5.89
N VAL A 119 12.99 -2.02 5.59
CA VAL A 119 14.18 -2.84 5.36
C VAL A 119 14.54 -3.66 6.60
N VAL A 120 14.53 -3.03 7.78
CA VAL A 120 14.83 -3.72 9.06
C VAL A 120 13.80 -4.80 9.35
N ALA A 121 12.50 -4.50 9.18
CA ALA A 121 11.44 -5.47 9.44
C ALA A 121 11.51 -6.67 8.49
N VAL A 122 11.77 -6.43 7.20
CA VAL A 122 11.97 -7.51 6.20
C VAL A 122 13.19 -8.34 6.53
N ALA A 123 14.31 -7.72 6.89
CA ALA A 123 15.54 -8.42 7.26
C ALA A 123 15.35 -9.29 8.52
N LEU A 124 14.64 -8.79 9.54
CA LEU A 124 14.29 -9.55 10.74
C LEU A 124 13.39 -10.74 10.41
N LEU A 125 12.32 -10.52 9.64
CA LEU A 125 11.42 -11.60 9.22
C LEU A 125 12.16 -12.67 8.42
N ALA A 126 13.00 -12.28 7.45
CA ALA A 126 13.82 -13.20 6.69
C ALA A 126 14.81 -13.96 7.58
N GLY A 127 15.45 -13.28 8.54
CA GLY A 127 16.37 -13.89 9.51
C GLY A 127 15.69 -14.92 10.40
N VAL A 128 14.49 -14.60 10.91
CA VAL A 128 13.68 -15.53 11.70
C VAL A 128 13.29 -16.77 10.87
N MET A 129 12.84 -16.57 9.63
CA MET A 129 12.51 -17.69 8.74
C MET A 129 13.72 -18.58 8.45
N LEU A 130 14.88 -17.98 8.16
CA LEU A 130 16.12 -18.73 7.90
C LEU A 130 16.63 -19.48 9.14
N PHE A 131 16.39 -18.95 10.33
CA PHE A 131 16.75 -19.61 11.58
C PHE A 131 15.88 -20.84 11.85
N PHE A 132 14.57 -20.75 11.59
CA PHE A 132 13.63 -21.87 11.77
C PHE A 132 13.62 -22.88 10.60
N ALA A 133 14.16 -22.51 9.44
CA ALA A 133 14.31 -23.40 8.29
C ALA A 133 15.55 -24.32 8.38
N ARG A 134 16.43 -24.07 9.37
CA ARG A 134 17.55 -24.97 9.73
C ARG A 134 17.10 -25.95 10.79
#